data_AF-A0A957SUI6-F1
#
_entry.id   AF-A0A957SUI6-F1
#
_cell.length_a   1.000
_cell.length_b   1.000
_cell.length_c   1.000
_cell.angle_alpha   90.00
_cell.angle_beta   90.00
_cell.angle_gamma   90.00
#
_symmetry.space_group_name_H-M   'P 1'
#
loop_
_entity.id
_entity.type
_entity.pdbx_description
1 polymer ?
#
loop_
_entity_poly.entity_id
_entity_poly.type
_entity_poly.pdbx_seq_one_letter_code
_entity_poly.pdbx_strand_id
1 'polypeptide(L)'
;MKIAQFAIIYFVAVILIAHFFVPREYYWAQNTISDLAAQGLKYQWIMQAGLIGFGLLLNIGFIQKFIAAQKVSYPDLFIMVYGLAILLSGFFSTKPFTEGVQYSIQESNLHSMFATIAGISFSISIFYRMVIAATPAERWGHAIFFVLVIGTSLLFGLSENHILAIGKGIVQRTLYLVSFIWLFINL
;
A
#
# COMPACT_ATOMS: atom_id res chain seq x y z
N MET A 1 8.02 5.92 -16.44
CA MET A 1 6.83 6.61 -15.86
C MET A 1 5.54 5.88 -16.19
N LYS A 2 5.19 5.65 -17.48
CA LYS A 2 3.94 4.93 -17.86
C LYS A 2 3.72 3.58 -17.14
N ILE A 3 4.77 2.79 -16.93
CA ILE A 3 4.67 1.50 -16.21
C ILE A 3 4.29 1.68 -14.73
N ALA A 4 4.83 2.70 -14.06
CA ALA A 4 4.53 2.94 -12.65
C ALA A 4 3.07 3.40 -12.45
N GLN A 5 2.55 4.23 -13.35
CA GLN A 5 1.13 4.59 -13.37
C GLN A 5 0.25 3.38 -13.70
N PHE A 6 0.68 2.54 -14.64
CA PHE A 6 0.01 1.27 -14.95
C PHE A 6 -0.03 0.33 -13.74
N ALA A 7 1.01 0.29 -12.91
CA ALA A 7 1.03 -0.50 -11.67
C ALA A 7 -0.16 -0.12 -10.76
N ILE A 8 -0.45 1.17 -10.60
CA ILE A 8 -1.59 1.65 -9.80
C ILE A 8 -2.91 1.16 -10.39
N ILE A 9 -3.10 1.33 -11.70
CA ILE A 9 -4.32 0.89 -12.40
C ILE A 9 -4.50 -0.63 -12.26
N TYR A 10 -3.42 -1.39 -12.47
CA TYR A 10 -3.39 -2.84 -12.28
C TYR A 10 -3.83 -3.21 -10.86
N PHE A 11 -3.26 -2.58 -9.84
CA PHE A 11 -3.56 -2.91 -8.45
C PHE A 11 -5.01 -2.59 -8.08
N VAL A 12 -5.53 -1.43 -8.51
CA VAL A 12 -6.94 -1.06 -8.31
C VAL A 12 -7.86 -2.08 -9.00
N ALA A 13 -7.56 -2.47 -10.24
CA ALA A 13 -8.33 -3.49 -10.95
C ALA A 13 -8.34 -4.83 -10.20
N VAL A 14 -7.18 -5.28 -9.69
CA VAL A 14 -7.10 -6.52 -8.90
C VAL A 14 -7.89 -6.42 -7.60
N ILE A 15 -7.84 -5.29 -6.88
CA ILE A 15 -8.67 -5.07 -5.68
C ILE A 15 -10.15 -5.23 -6.03
N LEU A 16 -10.61 -4.58 -7.10
CA LEU A 16 -12.00 -4.66 -7.53
C LEU A 16 -12.39 -6.10 -7.89
N ILE A 17 -11.55 -6.81 -8.63
CA ILE A 17 -11.76 -8.22 -8.97
C ILE A 17 -11.85 -9.07 -7.71
N ALA A 18 -10.92 -8.91 -6.76
CA ALA A 18 -10.87 -9.68 -5.52
C ALA A 18 -12.16 -9.56 -4.70
N HIS A 19 -12.82 -8.39 -4.69
CA HIS A 19 -14.10 -8.18 -4.01
C HIS A 19 -15.24 -9.05 -4.55
N PHE A 20 -15.19 -9.53 -5.81
CA PHE A 20 -16.20 -10.46 -6.33
C PHE A 20 -16.03 -11.90 -5.81
N PHE A 21 -14.86 -12.22 -5.25
CA PHE A 21 -14.50 -13.57 -4.80
C PHE A 21 -14.38 -13.69 -3.27
N VAL A 22 -14.72 -12.65 -2.51
CA VAL A 22 -14.70 -12.69 -1.04
C VAL A 22 -15.87 -13.51 -0.48
N PRO A 23 -15.70 -14.12 0.69
CA PRO A 23 -16.80 -14.80 1.38
C PRO A 23 -17.80 -13.77 1.94
N ARG A 24 -19.01 -14.21 2.31
CA ARG A 24 -20.11 -13.30 2.73
C ARG A 24 -19.82 -12.57 4.03
N GLU A 25 -18.95 -13.12 4.85
CA GLU A 25 -18.48 -12.59 6.12
C GLU A 25 -17.53 -11.40 5.95
N TYR A 26 -17.06 -11.14 4.72
CA TYR A 26 -16.23 -9.99 4.42
C TYR A 26 -17.09 -8.72 4.29
N TYR A 27 -16.88 -7.77 5.20
CA TYR A 27 -17.52 -6.46 5.17
C TYR A 27 -16.49 -5.41 4.77
N TRP A 28 -16.58 -4.86 3.56
CA TRP A 28 -15.57 -3.93 3.02
C TRP A 28 -15.25 -2.72 3.93
N ALA A 29 -16.21 -2.26 4.72
CA ALA A 29 -15.99 -1.15 5.65
C ALA A 29 -15.12 -1.57 6.85
N GLN A 30 -15.27 -2.80 7.32
CA GLN A 30 -14.59 -3.33 8.50
C GLN A 30 -13.33 -4.12 8.14
N ASN A 31 -13.31 -4.79 6.99
CA ASN A 31 -12.21 -5.60 6.52
C ASN A 31 -11.31 -4.81 5.59
N THR A 32 -10.01 -5.03 5.77
CA THR A 32 -8.96 -4.32 5.05
C THR A 32 -8.84 -4.85 3.61
N ILE A 33 -8.16 -4.13 2.73
CA ILE A 33 -7.70 -4.66 1.43
C ILE A 33 -6.73 -5.82 1.69
N SER A 34 -5.86 -5.72 2.70
CA SER A 34 -4.96 -6.82 3.08
C SER A 34 -5.73 -8.08 3.49
N ASP A 35 -6.91 -7.94 4.10
CA ASP A 35 -7.78 -9.07 4.47
C ASP A 35 -8.25 -9.86 3.24
N LEU A 36 -8.25 -9.28 2.03
CA LEU A 36 -8.54 -10.00 0.78
C LEU A 36 -7.45 -11.02 0.41
N ALA A 37 -6.24 -10.84 0.95
CA ALA A 37 -5.11 -11.75 0.84
C ALA A 37 -4.95 -12.60 2.12
N ALA A 38 -5.92 -12.66 3.02
CA ALA A 38 -5.75 -13.35 4.29
C ALA A 38 -5.63 -14.88 4.13
N GLN A 39 -4.87 -15.49 5.04
CA GLN A 39 -4.68 -16.94 5.08
C GLN A 39 -6.03 -17.67 5.18
N GLY A 40 -6.10 -18.86 4.58
CA GLY A 40 -7.30 -19.71 4.63
C GLY A 40 -8.44 -19.30 3.69
N LEU A 41 -8.35 -18.16 2.98
CA LEU A 41 -9.33 -17.82 1.95
C LEU A 41 -9.08 -18.62 0.67
N LYS A 42 -10.15 -19.18 0.09
CA LYS A 42 -10.11 -19.97 -1.15
C LYS A 42 -9.46 -19.22 -2.32
N TYR A 43 -9.65 -17.90 -2.40
CA TYR A 43 -9.21 -17.05 -3.51
C TYR A 43 -8.20 -15.97 -3.08
N GLN A 44 -7.47 -16.15 -1.96
CA GLN A 44 -6.46 -15.17 -1.50
C GLN A 44 -5.42 -14.82 -2.57
N TRP A 45 -5.11 -15.77 -3.45
CA TRP A 45 -4.09 -15.63 -4.49
C TRP A 45 -4.38 -14.46 -5.44
N ILE A 46 -5.65 -14.06 -5.62
CA ILE A 46 -6.01 -12.92 -6.48
C ILE A 46 -5.39 -11.64 -5.91
N MET A 47 -5.59 -11.39 -4.62
CA MET A 47 -5.03 -10.20 -3.98
C MET A 47 -3.51 -10.31 -3.80
N GLN A 48 -2.98 -11.50 -3.51
CA GLN A 48 -1.53 -11.74 -3.49
C GLN A 48 -0.88 -11.40 -4.85
N ALA A 49 -1.48 -11.84 -5.95
CA ALA A 49 -1.04 -11.48 -7.30
C ALA A 49 -1.08 -9.96 -7.52
N GLY A 50 -2.11 -9.29 -7.00
CA GLY A 50 -2.18 -7.83 -6.98
C GLY A 50 -0.99 -7.19 -6.27
N LEU A 51 -0.71 -7.60 -5.03
CA LEU A 51 0.39 -7.06 -4.21
C LEU A 51 1.75 -7.30 -4.86
N ILE A 52 2.01 -8.53 -5.30
CA ILE A 52 3.24 -8.94 -5.99
C ILE A 52 3.40 -8.15 -7.30
N GLY A 53 2.36 -8.15 -8.14
CA GLY A 53 2.38 -7.48 -9.44
C GLY A 53 2.53 -5.96 -9.32
N PHE A 54 1.84 -5.32 -8.37
CA PHE A 54 2.00 -3.90 -8.09
C PHE A 54 3.43 -3.56 -7.72
N GLY A 55 4.00 -4.26 -6.74
CA GLY A 55 5.34 -3.98 -6.26
C GLY A 55 6.42 -4.24 -7.33
N LEU A 56 6.27 -5.29 -8.14
CA LEU A 56 7.15 -5.56 -9.29
C LEU A 56 7.06 -4.44 -10.34
N LEU A 57 5.85 -4.13 -10.81
CA LEU A 57 5.65 -3.14 -11.87
C LEU A 57 6.10 -1.74 -11.43
N LEU A 58 5.84 -1.37 -10.18
CA LEU A 58 6.28 -0.09 -9.62
C LEU A 58 7.81 0.01 -9.66
N ASN A 59 8.51 -1.01 -9.15
CA ASN A 59 9.97 -1.05 -9.14
C ASN A 59 10.58 -1.03 -10.55
N ILE A 60 10.03 -1.80 -11.49
CA ILE A 60 10.44 -1.77 -12.90
C ILE A 60 10.27 -0.36 -13.47
N GLY A 61 9.15 0.31 -13.17
CA GLY A 61 8.89 1.67 -13.62
C GLY A 61 9.93 2.69 -13.15
N PHE A 62 10.42 2.57 -11.91
CA PHE A 62 11.49 3.42 -11.37
C PHE A 62 12.88 3.06 -11.90
N ILE A 63 13.20 1.77 -12.06
CA ILE A 63 14.46 1.35 -12.70
C ILE A 63 14.56 1.94 -14.11
N GLN A 64 13.49 1.83 -14.90
CA GLN A 64 13.43 2.45 -16.24
C GLN A 64 13.59 3.97 -16.18
N LYS A 65 12.98 4.64 -15.19
CA LYS A 65 13.12 6.09 -14.99
C LYS A 65 14.58 6.45 -14.73
N PHE A 66 15.29 5.71 -13.88
CA PHE A 66 16.70 5.98 -13.58
C PHE A 66 17.62 5.74 -14.77
N ILE A 67 17.39 4.65 -15.52
CA ILE A 67 18.14 4.35 -16.76
C ILE A 67 17.92 5.48 -17.78
N ALA A 68 16.68 5.91 -18.00
CA ALA A 68 16.38 6.98 -18.95
C ALA A 68 16.97 8.33 -18.52
N ALA A 69 16.97 8.65 -17.23
CA ALA A 69 17.52 9.89 -16.69
C ALA A 69 19.04 9.87 -16.48
N GLN A 70 19.69 8.70 -16.59
CA GLN A 70 21.10 8.47 -16.22
C GLN A 70 21.44 9.00 -14.82
N LYS A 71 20.46 8.98 -13.91
CA LYS A 71 20.57 9.55 -12.57
C LYS A 71 19.61 8.87 -11.62
N VAL A 72 20.08 8.62 -10.40
CA VAL A 72 19.27 8.10 -9.29
C VAL A 72 18.67 9.27 -8.50
N SER A 73 17.39 9.15 -8.15
CA SER A 73 16.67 10.07 -7.29
C SER A 73 16.47 9.42 -5.91
N TYR A 74 17.02 10.01 -4.85
CA TYR A 74 16.94 9.44 -3.50
C TYR A 74 15.50 9.27 -2.98
N PRO A 75 14.56 10.23 -3.18
CA PRO A 75 13.15 10.00 -2.83
C PRO A 75 12.55 8.80 -3.56
N ASP A 76 12.96 8.56 -4.79
CA ASP A 76 12.45 7.43 -5.60
C ASP A 76 12.97 6.08 -5.09
N LEU A 77 14.18 6.04 -4.49
CA LEU A 77 14.67 4.83 -3.82
C LEU A 77 13.75 4.42 -2.65
N PHE A 78 13.24 5.38 -1.87
CA PHE A 78 12.27 5.07 -0.81
C PHE A 78 10.93 4.56 -1.37
N ILE A 79 10.50 5.02 -2.55
CA ILE A 79 9.33 4.45 -3.24
C ILE A 79 9.62 3.04 -3.75
N MET A 80 10.84 2.76 -4.21
CA MET A 80 11.25 1.40 -4.58
C MET A 80 11.21 0.46 -3.37
N VAL A 81 11.70 0.90 -2.20
CA VAL A 81 11.58 0.15 -0.94
C VAL A 81 10.12 -0.07 -0.57
N TYR A 82 9.25 0.94 -0.72
CA TYR A 82 7.80 0.79 -0.57
C TYR A 82 7.24 -0.29 -1.51
N GLY A 83 7.56 -0.23 -2.81
CA GLY A 83 7.10 -1.22 -3.79
C GLY A 83 7.60 -2.63 -3.47
N LEU A 84 8.87 -2.76 -3.05
CA LEU A 84 9.45 -4.05 -2.68
C LEU A 84 8.78 -4.61 -1.42
N ALA A 85 8.52 -3.77 -0.43
CA ALA A 85 7.83 -4.18 0.79
C ALA A 85 6.39 -4.63 0.49
N ILE A 86 5.64 -3.92 -0.36
CA ILE A 86 4.31 -4.35 -0.81
C ILE A 86 4.37 -5.70 -1.56
N LEU A 87 5.37 -5.88 -2.43
CA LEU A 87 5.60 -7.16 -3.11
C LEU A 87 5.80 -8.29 -2.10
N LEU A 88 6.65 -8.09 -1.08
CA LEU A 88 6.92 -9.08 -0.05
C LEU A 88 5.69 -9.35 0.82
N SER A 89 4.88 -8.34 1.15
CA SER A 89 3.57 -8.52 1.78
C SER A 89 2.59 -9.33 0.92
N GLY A 90 2.82 -9.45 -0.40
CA GLY A 90 2.05 -10.34 -1.27
C GLY A 90 2.45 -11.81 -1.17
N PHE A 91 3.69 -12.11 -0.76
CA PHE A 91 4.16 -13.49 -0.53
C PHE A 91 3.74 -14.03 0.85
N PHE A 92 3.59 -13.15 1.84
CA PHE A 92 3.19 -13.51 3.20
C PHE A 92 1.77 -13.01 3.46
N SER A 93 0.81 -13.90 3.65
CA SER A 93 -0.59 -13.53 3.90
C SER A 93 -0.84 -13.09 5.34
N THR A 94 -1.71 -12.09 5.48
CA THR A 94 -2.16 -11.61 6.80
C THR A 94 -3.03 -12.65 7.53
N LYS A 95 -3.22 -12.44 8.82
CA LYS A 95 -4.13 -13.23 9.67
C LYS A 95 -5.55 -13.27 9.08
N PRO A 96 -6.26 -14.41 9.11
CA PRO A 96 -7.67 -14.50 8.74
C PRO A 96 -8.54 -13.54 9.55
N PHE A 97 -9.51 -12.90 8.91
CA PHE A 97 -10.52 -12.10 9.60
C PHE A 97 -11.67 -12.96 10.16
N THR A 98 -11.78 -14.22 9.72
CA THR A 98 -12.74 -15.19 10.26
C THR A 98 -12.14 -15.86 11.49
N GLU A 99 -12.90 -15.91 12.57
CA GLU A 99 -12.49 -16.57 13.81
C GLU A 99 -12.36 -18.09 13.64
N GLY A 100 -11.49 -18.71 14.44
CA GLY A 100 -11.30 -20.17 14.46
C GLY A 100 -10.49 -20.76 13.29
N VAL A 101 -10.14 -19.98 12.28
CA VAL A 101 -9.27 -20.42 11.18
C VAL A 101 -7.83 -20.53 11.68
N GLN A 102 -7.24 -21.73 11.58
CA GLN A 102 -5.83 -21.97 11.87
C GLN A 102 -4.96 -21.23 10.85
N TYR A 103 -3.90 -20.56 11.30
CA TYR A 103 -3.02 -19.77 10.46
C TYR A 103 -1.58 -19.74 10.99
N SER A 104 -0.63 -19.43 10.12
CA SER A 104 0.77 -19.21 10.45
C SER A 104 0.95 -17.81 11.05
N ILE A 105 1.27 -17.76 12.34
CA ILE A 105 1.59 -16.51 13.06
C ILE A 105 2.84 -15.85 12.44
N GLN A 106 3.85 -16.65 12.08
CA GLN A 106 5.08 -16.13 11.48
C GLN A 106 4.79 -15.42 10.16
N GLU A 107 3.99 -16.01 9.29
CA GLU A 107 3.60 -15.41 8.01
C GLU A 107 2.83 -14.11 8.20
N SER A 108 1.87 -14.09 9.14
CA SER A 108 1.15 -12.86 9.46
C SER A 108 2.07 -11.77 10.02
N ASN A 109 3.04 -12.12 10.86
CA ASN A 109 4.00 -11.15 11.40
C ASN A 109 4.90 -10.57 10.31
N LEU A 110 5.35 -11.41 9.36
CA LEU A 110 6.12 -10.95 8.21
C LEU A 110 5.29 -10.02 7.33
N HIS A 111 4.01 -10.35 7.06
CA HIS A 111 3.10 -9.46 6.34
C HIS A 111 3.04 -8.07 6.98
N SER A 112 2.76 -8.01 8.29
CA SER A 112 2.63 -6.76 9.04
C SER A 112 3.94 -5.97 9.10
N MET A 113 5.08 -6.65 9.25
CA MET A 113 6.39 -6.02 9.20
C MET A 113 6.63 -5.34 7.84
N PHE A 114 6.39 -6.05 6.73
CA PHE A 114 6.56 -5.47 5.40
C PHE A 114 5.56 -4.35 5.11
N ALA A 115 4.30 -4.47 5.54
CA ALA A 115 3.32 -3.39 5.42
C ALA A 115 3.75 -2.14 6.20
N THR A 116 4.36 -2.31 7.37
CA THR A 116 4.92 -1.22 8.18
C THR A 116 6.11 -0.56 7.48
N ILE A 117 7.06 -1.35 6.96
CA ILE A 117 8.21 -0.84 6.18
C ILE A 117 7.71 -0.07 4.96
N ALA A 118 6.66 -0.55 4.29
CA ALA A 118 6.05 0.14 3.16
C ALA A 118 5.53 1.52 3.57
N GLY A 119 4.71 1.61 4.61
CA GLY A 119 4.14 2.86 5.11
C GLY A 119 5.20 3.88 5.53
N ILE A 120 6.23 3.44 6.26
CA ILE A 120 7.36 4.28 6.69
C ILE A 120 8.14 4.79 5.47
N SER A 121 8.52 3.90 4.56
CA SER A 121 9.33 4.26 3.38
C SER A 121 8.59 5.25 2.48
N PHE A 122 7.29 5.01 2.27
CA PHE A 122 6.43 5.92 1.52
C PHE A 122 6.39 7.32 2.16
N SER A 123 6.18 7.38 3.47
CA SER A 123 6.13 8.63 4.24
C SER A 123 7.46 9.40 4.17
N ILE A 124 8.60 8.71 4.29
CA ILE A 124 9.93 9.31 4.15
C ILE A 124 10.10 9.90 2.74
N SER A 125 9.63 9.22 1.69
CA SER A 125 9.72 9.74 0.32
C SER A 125 8.93 11.05 0.16
N ILE A 126 7.69 11.11 0.66
CA ILE A 126 6.87 12.32 0.60
C ILE A 126 7.55 13.46 1.38
N PHE A 127 8.03 13.16 2.59
CA PHE A 127 8.73 14.14 3.42
C PHE A 127 9.99 14.67 2.74
N TYR A 128 10.80 13.79 2.16
CA TYR A 128 12.00 14.19 1.42
C TYR A 128 11.64 15.14 0.28
N ARG A 129 10.63 14.79 -0.53
CA ARG A 129 10.15 15.63 -1.64
C ARG A 129 9.61 16.97 -1.18
N MET A 130 8.92 17.01 -0.05
CA MET A 130 8.49 18.26 0.59
C MET A 130 9.68 19.15 0.92
N VAL A 131 10.75 18.60 1.51
CA VAL A 131 11.95 19.36 1.90
C VAL A 131 12.70 19.91 0.68
N ILE A 132 12.86 19.12 -0.38
CA ILE A 132 13.63 19.53 -1.57
C ILE A 132 12.80 20.26 -2.64
N ALA A 133 11.50 20.46 -2.42
CA ALA A 133 10.62 21.13 -3.38
C ALA A 133 11.15 22.53 -3.72
N ALA A 134 11.24 22.81 -5.03
CA ALA A 134 11.81 24.04 -5.56
C ALA A 134 10.85 25.22 -5.36
N THR A 135 9.55 24.97 -5.46
CA THR A 135 8.52 26.00 -5.31
C THR A 135 7.71 25.83 -4.03
N PRO A 136 7.17 26.92 -3.44
CA PRO A 136 6.26 26.83 -2.30
C PRO A 136 5.00 26.02 -2.60
N ALA A 137 4.48 26.08 -3.83
CA ALA A 137 3.28 25.34 -4.23
C ALA A 137 3.51 23.83 -4.20
N GLU A 138 4.62 23.34 -4.77
CA GLU A 138 5.02 21.93 -4.70
C GLU A 138 5.21 21.47 -3.25
N ARG A 139 5.89 22.30 -2.44
CA ARG A 139 6.13 22.02 -1.02
C ARG A 139 4.81 21.83 -0.26
N TRP A 140 3.87 22.74 -0.43
CA TRP A 140 2.54 22.64 0.21
C TRP A 140 1.76 21.42 -0.28
N GLY A 141 1.84 21.11 -1.58
CA GLY A 141 1.27 19.88 -2.13
C GLY A 141 1.79 18.65 -1.40
N HIS A 142 3.11 18.48 -1.30
CA HIS A 142 3.69 17.35 -0.56
C HIS A 142 3.35 17.38 0.94
N ALA A 143 3.31 18.55 1.58
CA ALA A 143 2.95 18.68 2.98
C ALA A 143 1.52 18.19 3.27
N ILE A 144 0.56 18.54 2.41
CA ILE A 144 -0.83 18.07 2.53
C ILE A 144 -0.88 16.54 2.43
N PHE A 145 -0.24 15.95 1.42
CA PHE A 145 -0.22 14.50 1.27
C PHE A 145 0.53 13.81 2.41
N PHE A 146 1.60 14.40 2.94
CA PHE A 146 2.31 13.87 4.10
C PHE A 146 1.40 13.80 5.33
N VAL A 147 0.70 14.89 5.63
CA VAL A 147 -0.27 14.94 6.75
C VAL A 147 -1.40 13.93 6.54
N LEU A 148 -1.93 13.81 5.32
CA LEU A 148 -3.00 12.85 5.03
C LEU A 148 -2.53 11.40 5.19
N VAL A 149 -1.35 11.05 4.69
CA VAL A 149 -0.79 9.69 4.79
C VAL A 149 -0.47 9.33 6.23
N ILE A 150 0.25 10.20 6.96
CA ILE A 150 0.55 9.98 8.39
C ILE A 150 -0.73 9.94 9.21
N GLY A 151 -1.64 10.89 9.00
CA GLY A 151 -2.91 10.97 9.72
C GLY A 151 -3.77 9.72 9.50
N THR A 152 -3.92 9.25 8.27
CA THR A 152 -4.67 8.01 7.98
C THR A 152 -3.97 6.76 8.50
N SER A 153 -2.63 6.74 8.53
CA SER A 153 -1.85 5.64 9.13
C SER A 153 -2.05 5.57 10.65
N LEU A 154 -2.05 6.72 11.32
CA LEU A 154 -2.36 6.81 12.76
C LEU A 154 -3.81 6.39 13.03
N LEU A 155 -4.78 6.86 12.24
CA LEU A 155 -6.17 6.44 12.33
C LEU A 155 -6.32 4.93 12.13
N PHE A 156 -5.53 4.32 11.25
CA PHE A 156 -5.55 2.88 11.02
C PHE A 156 -5.10 2.14 12.29
N GLY A 157 -4.00 2.55 12.91
CA GLY A 157 -3.54 1.98 14.17
C GLY A 157 -4.55 2.16 15.31
N LEU A 158 -5.20 3.32 15.42
CA LEU A 158 -6.25 3.54 16.43
C LEU A 158 -7.50 2.68 16.19
N SER A 159 -7.89 2.51 14.93
CA SER A 159 -9.01 1.65 14.52
C SER A 159 -8.73 0.17 14.77
N GLU A 160 -7.52 -0.29 14.44
CA GLU A 160 -7.08 -1.67 14.65
C GLU A 160 -7.01 -2.04 16.14
N ASN A 161 -6.66 -1.08 17.00
CA ASN A 161 -6.67 -1.25 18.46
C ASN A 161 -8.04 -0.97 19.11
N HIS A 162 -9.11 -0.85 18.32
CA HIS A 162 -10.47 -0.59 18.79
C HIS A 162 -10.65 0.70 19.62
N ILE A 163 -9.72 1.64 19.53
CA ILE A 163 -9.80 2.95 20.21
C ILE A 163 -10.83 3.84 19.49
N LEU A 164 -10.90 3.73 18.15
CA LEU A 164 -11.89 4.42 17.33
C LEU A 164 -12.82 3.42 16.66
N ALA A 165 -14.13 3.62 16.82
CA ALA A 165 -15.18 2.82 16.17
C ALA A 165 -15.36 3.16 14.68
N ILE A 166 -14.26 3.48 13.99
CA ILE A 166 -14.21 3.61 12.54
C ILE A 166 -13.81 2.25 11.96
N GLY A 167 -14.43 1.84 10.85
CA GLY A 167 -14.05 0.59 10.21
C GLY A 167 -12.65 0.68 9.60
N LYS A 168 -11.72 -0.20 10.04
CA LYS A 168 -10.33 -0.24 9.55
C LYS A 168 -10.24 -0.40 8.03
N GLY A 169 -11.24 -1.04 7.43
CA GLY A 169 -11.37 -1.19 5.98
C GLY A 169 -11.57 0.13 5.25
N ILE A 170 -12.36 1.06 5.81
CA ILE A 170 -12.51 2.42 5.28
C ILE A 170 -11.17 3.16 5.39
N VAL A 171 -10.55 3.13 6.57
CA VAL A 171 -9.30 3.87 6.82
C VAL A 171 -8.19 3.41 5.87
N GLN A 172 -8.02 2.10 5.68
CA GLN A 172 -6.99 1.59 4.77
C GLN A 172 -7.27 1.96 3.30
N ARG A 173 -8.53 1.94 2.86
CA ARG A 173 -8.91 2.38 1.50
C ARG A 173 -8.62 3.85 1.29
N THR A 174 -8.89 4.70 2.28
CA THR A 174 -8.54 6.13 2.23
C THR A 174 -7.02 6.31 2.16
N LEU A 175 -6.26 5.57 2.97
CA LEU A 175 -4.79 5.58 2.93
C LEU A 175 -4.26 5.20 1.54
N TYR A 176 -4.78 4.13 0.93
CA TYR A 176 -4.41 3.73 -0.43
C TYR A 176 -4.82 4.77 -1.48
N LEU A 177 -6.03 5.31 -1.40
CA LEU A 177 -6.51 6.34 -2.33
C LEU A 177 -5.61 7.58 -2.32
N VAL A 178 -5.32 8.11 -1.14
CA VAL A 178 -4.43 9.28 -0.99
C VAL A 178 -3.03 8.96 -1.51
N SER A 179 -2.48 7.79 -1.16
CA SER A 179 -1.16 7.36 -1.59
C SER A 179 -1.08 7.19 -3.11
N PHE A 180 -2.11 6.64 -3.73
CA PHE A 180 -2.17 6.44 -5.18
C PHE A 180 -2.36 7.74 -5.95
N ILE A 181 -3.18 8.66 -5.45
CA ILE A 181 -3.28 10.00 -6.06
C ILE A 181 -1.91 10.68 -6.00
N TRP A 182 -1.22 10.65 -4.85
CA TRP A 182 0.11 11.24 -4.73
C TRP A 182 1.11 10.60 -5.68
N LEU A 183 1.18 9.26 -5.72
CA LEU A 183 2.05 8.55 -6.64
C LEU A 183 1.72 8.93 -8.08
N PHE A 184 0.46 8.86 -8.49
CA PHE A 184 0.06 9.09 -9.87
C PHE A 184 0.46 10.48 -10.39
N ILE A 185 0.38 11.51 -9.54
CA ILE A 185 0.76 12.90 -9.86
C ILE A 185 2.29 13.07 -9.89
N ASN A 186 3.03 12.32 -9.07
CA ASN A 186 4.48 12.52 -8.86
C ASN A 186 5.37 11.46 -9.55
N LEU A 187 4.76 10.48 -10.21
CA LEU A 187 5.42 9.38 -10.93
C LEU A 187 5.86 9.77 -12.33
#